data_AF-A0AA91EY60-F1
#
_entry.id   AF-A0AA91EY60-F1
#
_cell.length_a   1.000
_cell.length_b   1.000
_cell.length_c   1.000
_cell.angle_alpha   90.00
_cell.angle_beta   90.00
_cell.angle_gamma   90.00
#
_symmetry.space_group_name_H-M   'P 1'
#
loop_
_entity.id
_entity.type
_entity.pdbx_description
1 polymer ?
#
loop_
_entity_poly.entity_id
_entity_poly.type
_entity_poly.pdbx_seq_one_letter_code
_entity_poly.pdbx_strand_id
1 'polypeptide(L)'
;MRKLYACSRALVEELCDENRFAKNPMRPLERVRQLAGDGLFTAYHGEPNWQTAHDVLMPGFSYAGLRNYHGAMLDIGTQLIQRGVRYVQDRIAADADEVWELLGDPTKHTHVYVCGDGAQMAPAVRQAFIDIYRARAGSDESQARDWLIELVESDRYVEDVWAG
;
A
#
# COMPACT_ATOMS: atom_id res chain seq x y z
N MET A 1 -5.98 21.19 -8.28
CA MET A 1 -4.53 20.95 -8.06
C MET A 1 -3.90 20.64 -9.42
N ARG A 2 -2.83 21.34 -9.81
CA ARG A 2 -2.16 21.11 -11.10
C ARG A 2 -1.13 19.99 -10.92
N LYS A 3 -1.19 18.94 -11.76
CA LYS A 3 -0.19 17.86 -11.77
C LYS A 3 0.89 18.18 -12.81
N LEU A 4 2.15 17.93 -12.46
CA LEU A 4 3.30 18.04 -13.36
C LEU A 4 3.92 16.65 -13.50
N TYR A 5 4.28 16.28 -14.72
CA TYR A 5 4.86 14.97 -15.02
C TYR A 5 6.22 15.17 -15.69
N ALA A 6 7.23 14.45 -15.22
CA ALA A 6 8.53 14.35 -15.88
C ALA A 6 8.57 13.05 -16.69
N CYS A 7 8.57 13.16 -18.02
CA CYS A 7 8.44 12.01 -18.93
C CYS A 7 9.73 11.73 -19.73
N SER A 8 10.87 12.30 -19.32
CA SER A 8 12.17 12.05 -19.95
C SER A 8 13.24 11.80 -18.90
N ARG A 9 14.22 10.98 -19.25
CA ARG A 9 15.36 10.67 -18.39
C ARG A 9 16.07 11.93 -17.88
N ALA A 10 16.33 12.89 -18.78
CA ALA A 10 17.03 14.13 -18.42
C ALA A 10 16.28 14.96 -17.38
N LEU A 11 14.94 15.03 -17.48
CA LEU A 11 14.12 15.71 -16.48
C LEU A 11 14.10 14.95 -15.15
N VAL A 12 14.04 13.62 -15.18
CA VAL A 12 14.10 12.81 -13.96
C VAL A 12 15.45 12.98 -13.26
N GLU A 13 16.56 12.97 -14.01
CA GLU A 13 17.90 13.24 -13.48
C GLU A 13 17.98 14.63 -12.82
N GLU A 14 17.36 15.65 -13.43
CA GLU A 14 17.29 16.99 -12.83
C GLU A 14 16.50 17.00 -11.50
N LEU A 15 15.36 16.31 -11.44
CA LEU A 15 14.52 16.22 -10.26
C LEU A 15 15.12 15.38 -9.12
N CYS A 16 16.13 14.57 -9.40
CA CYS A 16 16.87 13.79 -8.41
C CYS A 16 18.05 14.57 -7.77
N ASP A 17 18.28 15.83 -8.13
CA ASP A 17 19.27 16.67 -7.44
C ASP A 17 18.78 17.10 -6.06
N GLU A 18 19.26 16.41 -5.03
CA GLU A 18 18.89 16.63 -3.62
C GLU A 18 19.26 18.01 -3.07
N ASN A 19 20.11 18.79 -3.77
CA ASN A 19 20.40 20.17 -3.39
C ASN A 19 19.31 21.16 -3.85
N ARG A 20 18.48 20.74 -4.80
CA ARG A 20 17.45 21.58 -5.45
C ARG A 20 16.05 21.07 -5.18
N PHE A 21 15.90 19.76 -5.03
CA PHE A 21 14.63 19.08 -4.87
C PHE A 21 14.66 18.16 -3.65
N ALA A 22 13.51 17.98 -3.02
CA ALA A 22 13.32 17.06 -1.92
C ALA A 22 12.05 16.25 -2.14
N LYS A 23 11.96 15.07 -1.49
CA LYS A 23 10.73 14.29 -1.48
C LYS A 23 9.59 15.15 -0.91
N ASN A 24 8.49 15.22 -1.66
CA ASN A 24 7.25 15.79 -1.20
C ASN A 24 6.24 14.65 -0.97
N PRO A 25 5.83 14.37 0.28
CA PRO A 25 4.74 13.45 0.56
C PRO A 25 3.47 13.92 -0.16
N MET A 26 3.10 13.26 -1.25
CA MET A 26 1.86 13.56 -1.98
C MET A 26 0.65 13.03 -1.20
N ARG A 27 -0.55 13.49 -1.58
CA ARG A 27 -1.83 13.20 -0.88
C ARG A 27 -2.00 11.77 -0.32
N PRO A 28 -1.67 10.68 -1.04
CA PRO A 28 -1.79 9.33 -0.45
C PRO A 28 -0.95 9.16 0.83
N LEU A 29 0.28 9.67 0.84
CA LEU A 29 1.17 9.61 2.01
C LEU A 29 0.79 10.62 3.09
N GLU A 30 0.21 11.77 2.74
CA GLU A 30 -0.35 12.70 3.74
C GLU A 30 -1.49 12.07 4.54
N ARG A 31 -2.26 11.15 3.93
CA ARG A 31 -3.29 10.38 4.65
C ARG A 31 -2.66 9.37 5.60
N VAL A 32 -1.67 8.61 5.12
CA VAL A 32 -0.94 7.66 5.96
C VAL A 32 -0.27 8.38 7.13
N ARG A 33 0.15 9.63 6.97
CA ARG A 33 0.71 10.47 8.04
C ARG A 33 -0.26 10.65 9.22
N GLN A 34 -1.57 10.68 9.01
CA GLN A 34 -2.55 10.78 10.10
C GLN A 34 -2.51 9.54 11.02
N LEU A 35 -2.13 8.38 10.47
CA LEU A 35 -1.96 7.13 11.22
C LEU A 35 -0.52 6.94 11.73
N ALA A 36 0.47 7.23 10.89
CA ALA A 36 1.87 6.89 11.10
C ALA A 36 2.73 8.05 11.65
N GLY A 37 2.16 9.25 11.81
CA GLY A 37 2.89 10.45 12.23
C GLY A 37 3.99 10.85 11.24
N ASP A 38 5.05 11.47 11.74
CA ASP A 38 6.23 11.89 10.98
C ASP A 38 7.33 10.80 10.87
N GLY A 39 6.89 9.56 10.63
CA GLY A 39 7.78 8.43 10.38
C GLY A 39 8.50 8.50 9.02
N LEU A 40 9.38 7.52 8.78
CA LEU A 40 10.31 7.48 7.62
C LEU A 40 9.64 7.70 6.25
N PHE A 41 8.39 7.23 6.07
CA PHE A 41 7.66 7.34 4.81
C PHE A 41 6.85 8.63 4.66
N THR A 42 6.48 9.27 5.77
CA THR A 42 5.45 10.31 5.85
C THR A 42 5.97 11.64 6.41
N ALA A 43 7.23 11.69 6.86
CA ALA A 43 7.90 12.91 7.27
C ALA A 43 8.01 13.92 6.12
N TYR A 44 7.78 15.19 6.42
CA TYR A 44 8.13 16.30 5.53
C TYR A 44 9.64 16.59 5.61
N HIS A 45 10.17 17.19 4.55
CA HIS A 45 11.57 17.61 4.53
C HIS A 45 11.87 18.58 5.69
N GLY A 46 12.94 18.30 6.43
CA GLY A 46 13.38 19.09 7.59
C GLY A 46 12.80 18.66 8.93
N GLU A 47 11.86 17.70 8.97
CA GLU A 47 11.38 17.14 10.24
C GLU A 47 12.46 16.25 10.89
N PRO A 48 12.84 16.50 12.15
CA PRO A 48 13.98 15.83 12.80
C PRO A 48 13.74 14.33 13.05
N ASN A 49 12.47 13.92 13.15
CA ASN A 49 12.10 12.53 13.38
C ASN A 49 12.45 11.63 12.20
N TRP A 50 12.52 12.18 10.98
CA TRP A 50 12.99 11.41 9.82
C TRP A 50 14.42 10.94 10.00
N GLN A 51 15.34 11.85 10.34
CA GLN A 51 16.77 11.51 10.52
C GLN A 51 16.95 10.54 11.68
N THR A 52 16.23 10.77 12.78
CA THR A 52 16.27 9.88 13.95
C THR A 52 15.83 8.46 13.59
N ALA A 53 14.68 8.31 12.91
CA ALA A 53 14.19 7.01 12.48
C ALA A 53 15.13 6.35 11.46
N HIS A 54 15.63 7.12 10.50
CA HIS A 54 16.60 6.67 9.52
C HIS A 54 17.84 6.08 10.20
N ASP A 55 18.47 6.82 11.10
CA ASP A 55 19.72 6.41 11.74
C ASP A 55 19.55 5.16 12.61
N VAL A 56 18.42 5.03 13.30
CA VAL A 56 18.08 3.86 14.11
C VAL A 56 17.84 2.62 13.25
N LEU A 57 17.13 2.77 12.12
CA LEU A 57 16.69 1.64 11.29
C LEU A 57 17.74 1.18 10.28
N MET A 58 18.58 2.09 9.76
CA MET A 58 19.53 1.78 8.68
C MET A 58 20.45 0.59 8.95
N PRO A 59 20.97 0.36 10.17
CA PRO A 59 21.75 -0.84 10.47
C PRO A 59 20.96 -2.15 10.22
N GLY A 60 19.67 -2.17 10.56
CA GLY A 60 18.78 -3.32 10.34
C GLY A 60 18.51 -3.60 8.86
N PHE A 61 18.47 -2.56 8.02
CA PHE A 61 18.26 -2.68 6.58
C PHE A 61 19.58 -2.69 5.76
N SER A 62 20.73 -2.77 6.43
CA SER A 62 22.02 -2.99 5.77
C SER A 62 22.10 -4.40 5.16
N TYR A 63 23.05 -4.65 4.25
CA TYR A 63 23.26 -6.00 3.70
C TYR A 63 23.43 -7.07 4.79
N ALA A 64 24.19 -6.77 5.85
CA ALA A 64 24.37 -7.68 6.98
C ALA A 64 23.07 -7.85 7.80
N GLY A 65 22.33 -6.76 8.03
CA GLY A 65 21.05 -6.78 8.72
C GLY A 65 19.99 -7.60 7.99
N LEU A 66 19.91 -7.45 6.66
CA LEU A 66 18.95 -8.19 5.82
C LEU A 66 19.15 -9.70 5.85
N ARG A 67 20.39 -10.19 6.08
CA ARG A 67 20.66 -11.62 6.24
C ARG A 67 19.94 -12.22 7.46
N ASN A 68 19.69 -11.42 8.50
CA ASN A 68 18.97 -11.87 9.69
C ASN A 68 17.48 -12.12 9.42
N TYR A 69 16.88 -11.45 8.43
CA TYR A 69 15.49 -11.67 8.05
C TYR A 69 15.31 -12.85 7.09
N HIS A 70 16.36 -13.25 6.38
CA HIS A 70 16.28 -14.24 5.31
C HIS A 70 15.65 -15.57 5.75
N GLY A 71 15.99 -16.07 6.95
CA GLY A 71 15.37 -17.29 7.49
C GLY A 71 13.86 -17.15 7.65
N ALA A 72 13.40 -16.10 8.34
CA ALA A 72 11.98 -15.83 8.52
C ALA A 72 11.23 -15.59 7.20
N MET A 73 11.86 -14.89 6.25
CA MET A 73 11.28 -14.68 4.91
C MET A 73 11.07 -16.00 4.16
N LEU A 74 12.03 -16.92 4.21
CA LEU A 74 11.90 -18.25 3.61
C LEU A 74 10.83 -19.10 4.32
N ASP A 75 10.77 -19.05 5.64
CA ASP A 75 9.78 -19.78 6.43
C ASP A 75 8.36 -19.31 6.08
N ILE A 76 8.13 -18.00 6.06
CA ILE A 76 6.84 -17.40 5.67
C ILE A 76 6.50 -17.76 4.22
N GLY A 77 7.45 -17.61 3.30
CA GLY A 77 7.25 -17.95 1.89
C GLY A 77 6.86 -19.42 1.69
N THR A 78 7.53 -20.33 2.40
CA THR A 78 7.21 -21.77 2.38
C THR A 78 5.80 -22.04 2.90
N GLN A 79 5.41 -21.40 4.01
CA GLN A 79 4.07 -21.55 4.57
C GLN A 79 2.99 -21.03 3.62
N LEU A 80 3.20 -19.89 2.95
CA LEU A 80 2.26 -19.35 1.97
C LEU A 80 2.08 -20.31 0.78
N ILE A 81 3.18 -20.83 0.24
CA ILE A 81 3.14 -21.80 -0.86
C ILE A 81 2.39 -23.09 -0.46
N GLN A 82 2.67 -23.62 0.74
CA GLN A 82 1.97 -24.80 1.27
C GLN A 82 0.47 -24.58 1.44
N ARG A 83 0.05 -23.34 1.73
CA ARG A 83 -1.35 -22.93 1.82
C ARG A 83 -1.97 -22.59 0.46
N GLY A 84 -1.22 -22.73 -0.64
CA GLY A 84 -1.68 -22.40 -1.99
C GLY A 84 -1.77 -20.89 -2.28
N VAL A 85 -1.24 -20.04 -1.41
CA VAL A 85 -1.19 -18.59 -1.60
C VAL A 85 0.00 -18.24 -2.48
N ARG A 86 -0.26 -17.74 -3.69
CA ARG A 86 0.79 -17.33 -4.64
C ARG A 86 0.92 -15.81 -4.71
N TYR A 87 -0.20 -15.10 -4.61
CA TYR A 87 -0.27 -13.65 -4.67
C TYR A 87 -1.06 -13.06 -3.51
N VAL A 88 -0.97 -11.74 -3.33
CA VAL A 88 -1.64 -11.02 -2.24
C VAL A 88 -3.17 -11.20 -2.30
N GLN A 89 -3.76 -11.20 -3.50
CA GLN A 89 -5.19 -11.44 -3.67
C GLN A 89 -5.63 -12.85 -3.26
N ASP A 90 -4.75 -13.85 -3.39
CA ASP A 90 -5.04 -15.21 -2.90
C ASP A 90 -5.11 -15.21 -1.37
N ARG A 91 -4.23 -14.46 -0.70
CA ARG A 91 -4.26 -14.31 0.77
C ARG A 91 -5.52 -13.58 1.22
N ILE A 92 -5.87 -12.48 0.55
CA ILE A 92 -7.09 -11.70 0.83
C ILE A 92 -8.32 -12.60 0.72
N ALA A 93 -8.41 -13.40 -0.34
CA ALA A 93 -9.50 -14.36 -0.52
C ALA A 93 -9.52 -15.45 0.55
N ALA A 94 -8.35 -15.97 0.95
CA ALA A 94 -8.23 -16.96 2.01
C ALA A 94 -8.67 -16.42 3.38
N ASP A 95 -8.52 -15.11 3.62
CA ASP A 95 -8.95 -14.42 4.85
C ASP A 95 -10.28 -13.67 4.68
N ALA A 96 -11.11 -14.06 3.70
CA ALA A 96 -12.32 -13.32 3.34
C ALA A 96 -13.26 -13.03 4.51
N ASP A 97 -13.35 -13.93 5.50
CA ASP A 97 -14.17 -13.72 6.69
C ASP A 97 -13.63 -12.59 7.57
N GLU A 98 -12.34 -12.60 7.90
CA GLU A 98 -11.71 -11.54 8.71
C GLU A 98 -11.73 -10.19 7.97
N VAL A 99 -11.44 -10.21 6.66
CA VAL A 99 -11.53 -9.01 5.82
C VAL A 99 -12.94 -8.44 5.85
N TRP A 100 -13.97 -9.29 5.72
CA TRP A 100 -15.36 -8.86 5.78
C TRP A 100 -15.76 -8.31 7.15
N GLU A 101 -15.35 -8.98 8.23
CA GLU A 101 -15.60 -8.52 9.59
C GLU A 101 -15.03 -7.12 9.83
N LEU A 102 -13.87 -6.81 9.26
CA LEU A 102 -13.23 -5.50 9.42
C LEU A 102 -13.79 -4.44 8.48
N LEU A 103 -14.03 -4.77 7.21
CA LEU A 103 -14.31 -3.78 6.17
C LEU A 103 -15.80 -3.62 5.85
N GLY A 104 -16.58 -4.70 5.97
CA GLY A 104 -17.99 -4.75 5.60
C GLY A 104 -18.91 -3.94 6.51
N ASP A 105 -18.49 -3.70 7.77
CA ASP A 105 -19.19 -2.83 8.70
C ASP A 105 -18.74 -1.36 8.51
N PRO A 106 -19.61 -0.45 8.03
CA PRO A 106 -19.24 0.94 7.80
C PRO A 106 -18.99 1.74 9.10
N THR A 107 -19.39 1.21 10.27
CA THR A 107 -19.08 1.83 11.56
C THR A 107 -17.64 1.57 12.00
N LYS A 108 -16.99 0.55 11.42
CA LYS A 108 -15.56 0.31 11.63
C LYS A 108 -14.79 1.23 10.69
N HIS A 109 -13.98 2.13 11.26
CA HIS A 109 -13.08 3.04 10.53
C HIS A 109 -11.87 2.29 9.94
N THR A 110 -12.14 1.20 9.23
CA THR A 110 -11.14 0.39 8.54
C THR A 110 -10.79 1.03 7.21
N HIS A 111 -9.49 1.16 6.94
CA HIS A 111 -8.93 1.67 5.70
C HIS A 111 -8.08 0.59 5.02
N VAL A 112 -8.16 0.50 3.70
CA VAL A 112 -7.33 -0.35 2.85
C VAL A 112 -6.36 0.54 2.08
N TYR A 113 -5.07 0.19 2.11
CA TYR A 113 -4.02 0.86 1.34
C TYR A 113 -3.37 -0.14 0.40
N VAL A 114 -3.35 0.17 -0.90
CA VAL A 114 -2.73 -0.67 -1.92
C VAL A 114 -1.64 0.13 -2.62
N CYS A 115 -0.42 -0.38 -2.60
CA CYS A 115 0.75 0.25 -3.21
C CYS A 115 1.52 -0.80 -4.01
N GLY A 116 2.09 -0.43 -5.14
CA GLY A 116 2.77 -1.38 -6.03
C GLY A 116 2.42 -1.22 -7.50
N ASP A 117 2.43 -2.36 -8.18
CA ASP A 117 2.08 -2.47 -9.59
C ASP A 117 0.60 -2.14 -9.85
N GLY A 118 0.38 -1.10 -10.64
CA GLY A 118 -0.94 -0.65 -11.06
C GLY A 118 -1.50 -1.41 -12.27
N ALA A 119 -0.68 -2.20 -12.98
CA ALA A 119 -1.09 -2.88 -14.20
C ALA A 119 -1.74 -4.25 -13.94
N GLN A 120 -1.23 -5.03 -12.99
CA GLN A 120 -1.69 -6.39 -12.71
C GLN A 120 -2.13 -6.57 -11.25
N MET A 121 -1.28 -6.17 -10.30
CA MET A 121 -1.52 -6.42 -8.87
C MET A 121 -2.74 -5.64 -8.36
N ALA A 122 -2.79 -4.32 -8.56
CA ALA A 122 -3.89 -3.51 -8.05
C ALA A 122 -5.27 -3.92 -8.63
N PRO A 123 -5.42 -4.18 -9.94
CA PRO A 123 -6.66 -4.75 -10.47
C PRO A 123 -7.07 -6.09 -9.83
N ALA A 124 -6.12 -7.00 -9.60
CA ALA A 124 -6.41 -8.29 -8.98
C ALA A 124 -6.84 -8.15 -7.52
N VAL A 125 -6.22 -7.23 -6.78
CA VAL A 125 -6.61 -6.90 -5.39
C VAL A 125 -8.02 -6.31 -5.35
N ARG A 126 -8.34 -5.35 -6.23
CA ARG A 126 -9.71 -4.80 -6.33
C ARG A 126 -10.75 -5.88 -6.58
N GLN A 127 -10.45 -6.79 -7.50
CA GLN A 127 -11.37 -7.89 -7.81
C GLN A 127 -11.60 -8.79 -6.59
N ALA A 128 -10.57 -9.09 -5.81
CA ALA A 128 -10.73 -9.89 -4.59
C ALA A 128 -11.67 -9.24 -3.56
N PHE A 129 -11.58 -7.92 -3.36
CA PHE A 129 -12.52 -7.20 -2.48
C PHE A 129 -13.96 -7.21 -3.02
N ILE A 130 -14.13 -7.01 -4.33
CA ILE A 130 -15.44 -7.11 -5.00
C ILE A 130 -16.04 -8.51 -4.78
N ASP A 131 -15.26 -9.56 -4.96
CA ASP A 131 -15.71 -10.95 -4.81
C ASP A 131 -16.10 -11.27 -3.35
N ILE A 132 -15.34 -10.76 -2.37
CA ILE A 132 -15.69 -10.86 -0.95
C ILE A 132 -17.03 -10.18 -0.69
N TYR A 133 -17.23 -8.94 -1.15
CA TYR A 133 -18.49 -8.23 -0.96
C TYR A 133 -19.67 -8.99 -1.55
N ARG A 134 -19.56 -9.47 -2.80
CA ARG A 134 -20.61 -10.27 -3.45
C ARG A 134 -20.98 -11.50 -2.63
N ALA A 135 -19.98 -12.24 -2.16
CA ALA A 135 -20.18 -13.47 -1.42
C ALA A 135 -20.83 -13.24 -0.04
N ARG A 136 -20.58 -12.10 0.59
CA ARG A 136 -21.03 -11.81 1.98
C ARG A 136 -22.30 -10.97 2.05
N ALA A 137 -22.48 -10.04 1.11
CA ALA A 137 -23.68 -9.21 1.00
C ALA A 137 -24.78 -9.85 0.14
N GLY A 138 -24.48 -10.93 -0.60
CA GLY A 138 -25.42 -11.55 -1.53
C GLY A 138 -25.75 -10.65 -2.73
N SER A 139 -24.79 -9.83 -3.15
CA SER A 139 -24.97 -8.81 -4.19
C SER A 139 -24.53 -9.28 -5.58
N ASP A 140 -24.99 -8.56 -6.61
CA ASP A 140 -24.41 -8.71 -7.94
C ASP A 140 -23.06 -7.97 -8.08
N GLU A 141 -22.43 -8.12 -9.24
CA GLU A 141 -21.14 -7.50 -9.53
C GLU A 141 -21.21 -5.98 -9.66
N SER A 142 -22.32 -5.43 -10.16
CA SER A 142 -22.49 -3.98 -10.27
C SER A 142 -22.54 -3.35 -8.89
N GLN A 143 -23.38 -3.90 -8.01
CA GLN A 143 -23.51 -3.43 -6.62
C GLN A 143 -22.18 -3.52 -5.85
N ALA A 144 -21.40 -4.57 -6.09
CA ALA A 144 -20.10 -4.72 -5.46
C ALA A 144 -19.04 -3.74 -5.99
N ARG A 145 -19.10 -3.40 -7.28
CA ARG A 145 -18.26 -2.34 -7.86
C ARG A 145 -18.64 -0.97 -7.30
N ASP A 146 -19.93 -0.70 -7.18
CA ASP A 146 -20.43 0.56 -6.60
C ASP A 146 -19.98 0.70 -5.14
N TRP A 147 -20.05 -0.37 -4.34
CA TRP A 147 -19.50 -0.39 -2.97
C TRP A 147 -18.00 -0.08 -2.93
N LEU A 148 -17.20 -0.64 -3.84
CA LEU A 148 -15.78 -0.34 -3.91
C LEU A 148 -15.54 1.14 -4.28
N ILE A 149 -16.34 1.69 -5.19
CA ILE A 149 -16.29 3.12 -5.56
C ILE A 149 -16.61 3.98 -4.33
N GLU A 150 -17.65 3.64 -3.57
CA GLU A 150 -17.99 4.34 -2.32
C GLU A 150 -16.84 4.28 -1.30
N LEU A 151 -16.14 3.14 -1.18
CA LEU A 151 -14.94 3.05 -0.33
C LEU A 151 -13.81 3.96 -0.81
N VAL A 152 -13.63 4.11 -2.13
CA VAL A 152 -12.64 5.03 -2.69
C VAL A 152 -13.05 6.49 -2.44
N GLU A 153 -14.32 6.84 -2.66
CA GLU A 153 -14.84 8.19 -2.48
C GLU A 153 -14.85 8.61 -1.00
N SER A 154 -15.07 7.67 -0.09
CA SER A 154 -15.01 7.87 1.36
C SER A 154 -13.59 7.75 1.94
N ASP A 155 -12.56 7.62 1.10
CA ASP A 155 -11.15 7.48 1.50
C ASP A 155 -10.84 6.25 2.38
N ARG A 156 -11.71 5.24 2.36
CA ARG A 156 -11.53 3.94 3.03
C ARG A 156 -10.81 2.90 2.16
N TYR A 157 -10.62 3.17 0.88
CA TYR A 157 -9.77 2.37 -0.01
C TYR A 157 -8.88 3.32 -0.84
N VAL A 158 -7.57 3.27 -0.63
CA VAL A 158 -6.59 4.21 -1.20
C VAL A 158 -5.53 3.45 -1.99
N GLU A 159 -5.32 3.84 -3.24
CA GLU A 159 -4.27 3.28 -4.10
C GLU A 159 -3.14 4.31 -4.32
N ASP A 160 -1.89 3.86 -4.16
CA ASP A 160 -0.66 4.56 -4.58
C ASP A 160 0.14 3.62 -5.51
N VAL A 161 -0.31 3.52 -6.76
CA VAL A 161 0.14 2.51 -7.71
C VAL A 161 0.74 3.16 -8.95
N TRP A 162 1.73 2.51 -9.56
CA TRP A 162 2.42 2.99 -10.75
C TRP A 162 2.30 2.00 -11.91
N ALA A 163 2.28 2.52 -13.13
CA ALA A 163 2.46 1.69 -14.32
C ALA A 163 3.93 1.26 -14.38
N GLY A 164 4.16 -0.05 -14.48
CA GLY A 164 5.49 -0.63 -14.75
C GLY A 164 6.01 -0.33 -16.15
#